data_AF-A0A0G1T052-F1
#
_entry.id   AF-A0A0G1T052-F1
#
_cell.length_a   1.000
_cell.length_b   1.000
_cell.length_c   1.000
_cell.angle_alpha   90.00
_cell.angle_beta   90.00
_cell.angle_gamma   90.00
#
_symmetry.space_group_name_H-M   'P 1'
#
loop_
_entity.id
_entity.type
_entity.pdbx_description
1 polymer ?
#
loop_
_entity_poly.entity_id
_entity_poly.type
_entity_poly.pdbx_seq_one_letter_code
_entity_poly.pdbx_strand_id
1 'polypeptide(L)'
;MKTVQPDQAGKLEFLQPYLAESEIFSLPSGANVPIPKYFLEFKEWKGAPIPNTYNGKAVIDWHGEPVFAELAVLRLFQSHGWSGVWVDSYRRKYRVGLPDVAEPISLPSRQSRLIDALREKTGRFGGCWDVVVWKGNTTLFLELKRQKKDAIQNTQVEWLSAALESGLTVDNFALVEWNIMPRAVTLEKEL
;
A
#
# COMPACT_ATOMS: atom_id res chain seq x y z
N MET A 1 22.00 -0.34 18.24
CA MET A 1 22.36 0.74 17.32
C MET A 1 21.08 1.47 16.92
N LYS A 2 20.95 2.77 17.23
CA LYS A 2 19.83 3.57 16.71
C LYS A 2 20.09 3.77 15.22
N THR A 3 19.32 3.11 14.37
CA THR A 3 19.31 3.39 12.93
C THR A 3 18.68 4.76 12.73
N VAL A 4 19.52 5.79 12.61
CA VAL A 4 19.10 7.12 12.20
C VAL A 4 18.69 7.01 10.73
N GLN A 5 17.39 7.06 10.46
CA GLN A 5 16.90 7.21 9.09
C GLN A 5 17.17 8.67 8.65
N PRO A 6 17.50 8.91 7.37
CA PRO A 6 17.68 10.28 6.90
C PRO A 6 16.40 11.09 7.10
N ASP A 7 16.55 12.37 7.46
CA ASP A 7 15.51 13.38 7.79
C ASP A 7 14.52 13.70 6.64
N GLN A 8 14.50 12.88 5.58
CA GLN A 8 13.61 12.99 4.44
C GLN A 8 13.20 11.57 4.01
N ALA A 9 12.24 10.96 4.71
CA ALA A 9 11.53 9.86 4.09
C ALA A 9 10.92 10.39 2.77
N GLY A 10 11.27 9.70 1.67
CA GLY A 10 11.40 10.30 0.34
C GLY A 10 10.24 11.19 -0.06
N LYS A 11 10.55 12.40 -0.51
CA LYS A 11 9.57 13.32 -1.08
C LYS A 11 8.79 12.59 -2.18
N LEU A 12 7.52 12.29 -1.91
CA LEU A 12 6.61 11.61 -2.83
C LEU A 12 6.07 12.64 -3.84
N GLU A 13 6.96 13.36 -4.53
CA GLU A 13 6.59 14.44 -5.45
C GLU A 13 5.64 13.95 -6.55
N PHE A 14 5.85 12.72 -7.03
CA PHE A 14 4.97 12.07 -8.01
C PHE A 14 3.58 11.71 -7.47
N LEU A 15 3.37 11.77 -6.15
CA LEU A 15 2.07 11.61 -5.52
C LEU A 15 1.39 12.94 -5.13
N GLN A 16 2.09 14.07 -5.22
CA GLN A 16 1.54 15.38 -4.84
C GLN A 16 0.22 15.75 -5.55
N PRO A 17 0.03 15.42 -6.85
CA PRO A 17 -1.25 15.68 -7.52
C PRO A 17 -2.45 14.94 -6.90
N TYR A 18 -2.20 13.92 -6.09
CA TYR A 18 -3.21 13.05 -5.47
C TYR A 18 -3.36 13.31 -3.97
N LEU A 19 -2.66 14.31 -3.42
CA LEU A 19 -2.66 14.58 -1.98
C LEU A 19 -4.08 14.92 -1.50
N ALA A 20 -4.51 14.28 -0.42
CA ALA A 20 -5.75 14.53 0.29
C ALA A 20 -5.45 14.97 1.74
N GLU A 21 -6.50 15.35 2.48
CA GLU A 21 -6.38 15.62 3.91
C GLU A 21 -5.84 14.38 4.63
N SER A 22 -4.86 14.56 5.52
CA SER A 22 -4.24 13.44 6.24
C SER A 22 -5.28 12.65 7.05
N GLU A 23 -5.08 11.34 7.15
CA GLU A 23 -5.90 10.48 7.98
C GLU A 23 -5.37 10.47 9.41
N ILE A 24 -6.25 10.67 10.40
CA ILE A 24 -5.86 10.66 11.81
C ILE A 24 -6.01 9.25 12.37
N PHE A 25 -4.89 8.66 12.77
CA PHE A 25 -4.85 7.37 13.44
C PHE A 25 -4.79 7.57 14.97
N SER A 26 -5.79 7.07 15.68
CA SER A 26 -5.77 7.02 17.14
C SER A 26 -5.02 5.77 17.60
N LEU A 27 -3.83 5.97 18.17
CA LEU A 27 -2.95 4.89 18.65
C LEU A 27 -3.42 4.34 20.00
N PRO A 28 -3.04 3.09 20.36
CA PRO A 28 -3.34 2.51 21.67
C PRO A 28 -2.81 3.32 22.86
N SER A 29 -1.77 4.13 22.66
CA SER A 29 -1.24 5.07 23.65
C SER A 29 -2.16 6.26 23.95
N GLY A 30 -3.24 6.44 23.18
CA GLY A 30 -4.09 7.62 23.20
C GLY A 30 -3.59 8.78 22.33
N ALA A 31 -2.41 8.66 21.71
CA ALA A 31 -1.90 9.66 20.78
C ALA A 31 -2.67 9.62 19.46
N ASN A 32 -2.90 10.79 18.87
CA ASN A 32 -3.42 10.92 17.51
C ASN A 32 -2.27 11.30 16.57
N VAL A 33 -2.04 10.49 15.54
CA VAL A 33 -0.98 10.74 14.56
C VAL A 33 -1.58 10.99 13.16
N PRO A 34 -1.23 12.10 12.49
CA PRO A 34 -1.64 12.33 11.12
C PRO A 34 -0.75 11.53 10.18
N ILE A 35 -1.37 10.76 9.27
CA ILE A 35 -0.69 10.05 8.20
C ILE A 35 -1.06 10.68 6.85
N PRO A 36 -0.09 11.02 5.99
CA PRO A 36 -0.36 11.51 4.64
C PRO A 36 -1.30 10.57 3.89
N LYS A 37 -2.37 11.13 3.32
CA LYS A 37 -3.35 10.39 2.52
C LYS A 37 -3.28 10.85 1.07
N TYR A 38 -3.37 9.89 0.16
CA TYR A 38 -3.45 10.13 -1.28
C TYR A 38 -4.69 9.46 -1.84
N PHE A 39 -5.36 10.10 -2.80
CA PHE A 39 -6.55 9.58 -3.46
C PHE A 39 -6.26 9.23 -4.93
N LEU A 40 -6.32 7.95 -5.26
CA LEU A 40 -6.09 7.45 -6.62
C LEU A 40 -7.38 6.97 -7.28
N GLU A 41 -7.55 7.32 -8.55
CA GLU A 41 -8.61 6.78 -9.38
C GLU A 41 -8.04 5.83 -10.43
N PHE A 42 -8.60 4.63 -10.51
CA PHE A 42 -8.15 3.60 -11.42
C PHE A 42 -9.21 3.25 -12.47
N LYS A 43 -8.76 2.83 -13.66
CA LYS A 43 -9.63 2.20 -14.65
C LYS A 43 -9.93 0.77 -14.23
N GLU A 44 -11.18 0.35 -14.38
CA GLU A 44 -11.54 -1.06 -14.26
C GLU A 44 -10.98 -1.86 -15.44
N TRP A 45 -10.46 -3.05 -15.16
CA TRP A 45 -10.06 -3.99 -16.21
C TRP A 45 -11.28 -4.54 -16.95
N LYS A 46 -11.24 -4.44 -18.28
CA LYS A 46 -12.31 -4.92 -19.18
C LYS A 46 -11.86 -5.99 -20.17
N GLY A 47 -10.61 -6.43 -20.08
CA GLY A 47 -10.08 -7.49 -20.93
C GLY A 47 -10.39 -8.89 -20.42
N ALA A 48 -9.58 -9.86 -20.81
CA ALA A 48 -9.78 -11.27 -20.44
C ALA A 48 -9.75 -11.48 -18.92
N PRO A 49 -10.58 -12.39 -18.36
CA PRO A 49 -10.54 -12.71 -16.93
C PRO A 49 -9.15 -13.17 -16.48
N ILE A 50 -8.77 -12.80 -15.26
CA ILE A 50 -7.54 -13.31 -14.63
C ILE A 50 -7.81 -14.65 -13.93
N PRO A 51 -6.79 -15.55 -13.82
CA PRO A 51 -6.97 -16.87 -13.22
C PRO A 51 -7.45 -16.84 -11.76
N ASN A 52 -7.07 -15.79 -11.02
CA ASN A 52 -7.38 -15.66 -9.61
C ASN A 52 -7.78 -14.23 -9.28
N THR A 53 -9.06 -14.02 -8.95
CA THR A 53 -9.59 -12.70 -8.53
C THR A 53 -9.47 -12.47 -7.02
N TYR A 54 -8.84 -13.38 -6.28
CA TYR A 54 -8.59 -13.23 -4.86
C TYR A 54 -9.86 -12.88 -4.05
N ASN A 55 -10.84 -13.77 -4.09
CA ASN A 55 -12.17 -13.56 -3.49
C ASN A 55 -12.93 -12.35 -4.06
N GLY A 56 -12.85 -12.14 -5.37
CA GLY A 56 -13.60 -11.07 -6.04
C GLY A 56 -13.03 -9.66 -5.81
N LYS A 57 -11.72 -9.54 -5.53
CA LYS A 57 -11.03 -8.25 -5.58
C LYS A 57 -11.24 -7.62 -6.96
N ALA A 58 -11.44 -6.30 -6.95
CA ALA A 58 -11.53 -5.53 -8.17
C ALA A 58 -10.21 -5.60 -8.95
N VAL A 59 -10.33 -5.76 -10.27
CA VAL A 59 -9.19 -5.81 -11.19
C VAL A 59 -9.08 -4.46 -11.88
N ILE A 60 -7.89 -3.88 -11.81
CA ILE A 60 -7.53 -2.57 -12.36
C ILE A 60 -6.81 -2.78 -13.68
N ASP A 61 -7.11 -1.91 -14.64
CA ASP A 61 -6.35 -1.74 -15.87
C ASP A 61 -5.14 -0.83 -15.59
N TRP A 62 -3.95 -1.45 -15.53
CA TRP A 62 -2.69 -0.76 -15.49
C TRP A 62 -2.02 -0.82 -16.85
N HIS A 63 -2.21 0.22 -17.67
CA HIS A 63 -1.61 0.36 -18.99
C HIS A 63 -1.88 -0.84 -19.94
N GLY A 64 -3.10 -1.39 -19.91
CA GLY A 64 -3.50 -2.54 -20.70
C GLY A 64 -3.21 -3.89 -20.04
N GLU A 65 -2.74 -3.91 -18.78
CA GLU A 65 -2.52 -5.13 -18.01
C GLU A 65 -3.46 -5.22 -16.80
N PRO A 66 -4.03 -6.40 -16.51
CA PRO A 66 -4.84 -6.59 -15.32
C PRO A 66 -3.96 -6.70 -14.06
N VAL A 67 -4.28 -5.92 -13.04
CA VAL A 67 -3.62 -6.00 -11.72
C VAL A 67 -4.61 -5.73 -10.58
N PHE A 68 -4.23 -6.06 -9.34
CA PHE A 68 -4.91 -5.50 -8.16
C PHE A 68 -4.38 -4.12 -7.79
N ALA A 69 -5.10 -3.38 -6.96
CA ALA A 69 -4.74 -2.00 -6.58
C ALA A 69 -3.36 -1.91 -5.92
N GLU A 70 -3.02 -2.89 -5.09
CA GLU A 70 -1.74 -3.00 -4.41
C GLU A 70 -0.59 -3.12 -5.43
N LEU A 71 -0.80 -3.88 -6.51
CA LEU A 71 0.17 -4.02 -7.59
C LEU A 71 0.22 -2.79 -8.51
N ALA A 72 -0.91 -2.10 -8.74
CA ALA A 72 -0.92 -0.83 -9.47
C ALA A 72 -0.11 0.25 -8.71
N VAL A 73 -0.34 0.40 -7.40
CA VAL A 73 0.45 1.31 -6.56
C VAL A 73 1.92 0.90 -6.52
N LEU A 74 2.22 -0.40 -6.37
CA LEU A 74 3.59 -0.88 -6.43
C LEU A 74 4.28 -0.49 -7.76
N ARG A 75 3.61 -0.67 -8.89
CA ARG A 75 4.14 -0.31 -10.22
C ARG A 75 4.33 1.20 -10.38
N LEU A 76 3.45 2.02 -9.80
CA LEU A 76 3.61 3.48 -9.74
C LEU A 76 4.90 3.87 -9.00
N PHE A 77 5.18 3.25 -7.86
CA PHE A 77 6.43 3.48 -7.14
C PHE A 77 7.65 3.00 -7.94
N GLN A 78 7.55 1.82 -8.55
CA GLN A 78 8.62 1.24 -9.37
C GLN A 78 8.98 2.12 -10.58
N SER A 79 7.99 2.74 -11.24
CA SER A 79 8.25 3.68 -12.35
C SER A 79 9.00 4.95 -11.91
N HIS A 80 9.06 5.23 -10.60
CA HIS A 80 9.81 6.35 -10.00
C HIS A 80 11.09 5.89 -9.27
N GLY A 81 11.59 4.70 -9.62
CA GLY A 81 12.87 4.17 -9.15
C GLY A 81 12.84 3.63 -7.72
N TRP A 82 11.67 3.26 -7.21
CA TRP A 82 11.54 2.49 -5.97
C TRP A 82 11.55 0.99 -6.26
N SER A 83 12.01 0.20 -5.30
CA SER A 83 11.72 -1.23 -5.24
C SER A 83 10.57 -1.47 -4.28
N GLY A 84 9.91 -2.63 -4.34
CA GLY A 84 8.81 -2.91 -3.42
C GLY A 84 8.15 -4.26 -3.62
N VAL A 85 7.19 -4.53 -2.73
CA VAL A 85 6.32 -5.70 -2.77
C VAL A 85 4.91 -5.34 -2.32
N TRP A 86 3.93 -6.07 -2.85
CA TRP A 86 2.65 -6.28 -2.18
C TRP A 86 2.83 -7.33 -1.08
N VAL A 87 2.39 -7.00 0.14
CA VAL A 87 2.35 -7.87 1.32
C VAL A 87 1.04 -8.66 1.31
N ASP A 88 1.10 -9.87 0.78
CA ASP A 88 0.00 -10.83 0.85
C ASP A 88 -0.01 -11.49 2.24
N SER A 89 -0.60 -10.80 3.21
CA SER A 89 -0.69 -11.25 4.60
C SER A 89 -1.52 -12.54 4.76
N TYR A 90 -2.51 -12.76 3.90
CA TYR A 90 -3.39 -13.93 3.98
C TYR A 90 -2.67 -15.22 3.53
N ARG A 91 -1.90 -15.19 2.44
CA ARG A 91 -1.06 -16.34 2.03
C ARG A 91 0.36 -16.30 2.59
N ARG A 92 0.70 -15.26 3.38
CA ARG A 92 2.02 -15.03 4.00
C ARG A 92 3.14 -14.98 2.94
N LYS A 93 2.91 -14.22 1.87
CA LYS A 93 3.82 -14.07 0.72
C LYS A 93 4.13 -12.59 0.46
N TYR A 94 5.25 -12.34 -0.21
CA TYR A 94 5.55 -11.04 -0.81
C TYR A 94 5.50 -11.17 -2.32
N ARG A 95 4.82 -10.24 -3.00
CA ARG A 95 4.51 -10.36 -4.42
C ARG A 95 4.92 -9.12 -5.19
N VAL A 96 5.35 -9.35 -6.43
CA VAL A 96 5.59 -8.29 -7.43
C VAL A 96 4.67 -8.44 -8.65
N GLY A 97 3.79 -9.44 -8.64
CA GLY A 97 2.82 -9.72 -9.69
C GLY A 97 1.59 -10.47 -9.15
N LEU A 98 0.65 -10.79 -10.04
CA LEU A 98 -0.60 -11.45 -9.68
C LEU A 98 -0.36 -12.87 -9.12
N PRO A 99 -1.20 -13.34 -8.17
CA PRO A 99 -1.20 -14.74 -7.76
C PRO A 99 -1.42 -15.65 -8.96
N ASP A 100 -0.75 -16.80 -8.97
CA ASP A 100 -0.84 -17.84 -10.01
C ASP A 100 -0.36 -17.38 -11.41
N VAL A 101 0.25 -16.20 -11.49
CA VAL A 101 0.93 -15.65 -12.68
C VAL A 101 2.41 -15.39 -12.39
N ALA A 102 2.73 -14.89 -11.20
CA ALA A 102 4.09 -14.62 -10.76
C ALA A 102 4.39 -15.29 -9.42
N GLU A 103 5.60 -15.86 -9.32
CA GLU A 103 6.08 -16.46 -8.08
C GLU A 103 6.32 -15.38 -7.00
N PRO A 104 6.01 -15.68 -5.72
CA PRO A 104 6.40 -14.84 -4.61
C PRO A 104 7.92 -14.62 -4.54
N ILE A 105 8.33 -13.49 -3.98
CA ILE A 105 9.74 -13.18 -3.77
C ILE A 105 10.10 -13.16 -2.29
N SER A 106 11.38 -13.31 -2.00
CA SER A 106 11.94 -13.00 -0.69
C SER A 106 12.28 -11.51 -0.59
N LEU A 107 12.08 -10.93 0.58
CA LEU A 107 12.52 -9.57 0.85
C LEU A 107 14.05 -9.50 1.02
N PRO A 108 14.69 -8.39 0.63
CA PRO A 108 16.07 -8.14 1.02
C PRO A 108 16.21 -8.09 2.54
N SER A 109 17.40 -8.45 3.05
CA SER A 109 17.64 -8.69 4.49
C SER A 109 17.34 -7.49 5.40
N ARG A 110 17.32 -6.27 4.86
CA ARG A 110 16.96 -5.08 5.64
C ARG A 110 15.46 -5.01 5.88
N GLN A 111 14.67 -5.12 4.82
CA GLN A 111 13.21 -5.04 4.89
C GLN A 111 12.65 -6.27 5.61
N SER A 112 13.22 -7.46 5.39
CA SER A 112 12.81 -8.66 6.13
C SER A 112 13.01 -8.48 7.63
N ARG A 113 14.21 -8.08 8.08
CA ARG A 113 14.50 -7.84 9.51
C ARG A 113 13.60 -6.79 10.14
N LEU A 114 13.30 -5.71 9.41
CA LEU A 114 12.38 -4.69 9.89
C LEU A 114 10.97 -5.26 10.10
N ILE A 115 10.41 -5.92 9.10
CA ILE A 115 9.06 -6.50 9.17
C ILE A 115 8.99 -7.61 10.23
N ASP A 116 10.01 -8.46 10.34
CA ASP A 116 10.05 -9.53 11.32
C ASP A 116 10.11 -8.95 12.75
N ALA A 117 10.92 -7.92 13.00
CA ALA A 117 10.94 -7.23 14.29
C ALA A 117 9.59 -6.60 14.66
N LEU A 118 8.86 -6.05 13.68
CA LEU A 118 7.51 -5.50 13.90
C LEU A 118 6.47 -6.60 14.15
N ARG A 119 6.59 -7.74 13.47
CA ARG A 119 5.74 -8.92 13.72
C ARG A 119 5.97 -9.50 15.11
N GLU A 120 7.24 -9.64 15.51
CA GLU A 120 7.60 -10.06 16.86
C GLU A 120 7.00 -9.13 17.91
N LYS A 121 7.12 -7.81 17.69
CA LYS A 121 6.58 -6.81 18.60
C LYS A 121 5.05 -6.80 18.70
N THR A 122 4.35 -7.04 17.59
CA THR A 122 2.87 -7.13 17.56
C THR A 122 2.32 -8.50 17.92
N GLY A 123 3.19 -9.51 17.99
CA GLY A 123 2.83 -10.91 18.27
C GLY A 123 2.00 -11.58 17.18
N ARG A 124 1.96 -11.04 15.94
CA ARG A 124 1.07 -11.53 14.87
C ARG A 124 1.63 -11.27 13.48
N PHE A 125 1.14 -12.04 12.50
CA PHE A 125 1.53 -11.88 11.08
C PHE A 125 0.74 -10.80 10.33
N GLY A 126 -0.52 -10.56 10.74
CA GLY A 126 -1.41 -9.57 10.10
C GLY A 126 -1.20 -8.17 10.65
N GLY A 127 -1.68 -7.16 9.92
CA GLY A 127 -1.54 -5.75 10.29
C GLY A 127 -0.42 -5.01 9.57
N CYS A 128 0.56 -5.73 8.98
CA CYS A 128 1.49 -5.12 8.04
C CYS A 128 0.71 -4.50 6.88
N TRP A 129 1.06 -3.27 6.52
CA TRP A 129 0.37 -2.52 5.49
C TRP A 129 0.61 -3.15 4.11
N ASP A 130 -0.37 -2.96 3.23
CA ASP A 130 -0.51 -3.70 1.98
C ASP A 130 0.71 -3.63 1.06
N VAL A 131 1.36 -2.48 0.92
CA VAL A 131 2.51 -2.32 0.03
C VAL A 131 3.71 -1.82 0.82
N VAL A 132 4.87 -2.44 0.62
CA VAL A 132 6.14 -2.01 1.21
C VAL A 132 7.11 -1.69 0.10
N VAL A 133 7.58 -0.44 0.07
CA VAL A 133 8.52 0.06 -0.94
C VAL A 133 9.79 0.59 -0.28
N TRP A 134 10.89 0.57 -1.00
CA TRP A 134 12.16 1.11 -0.53
C TRP A 134 12.98 1.74 -1.65
N LYS A 135 13.75 2.77 -1.29
CA LYS A 135 14.70 3.45 -2.16
C LYS A 135 15.87 3.94 -1.32
N GLY A 136 17.08 3.45 -1.62
CA GLY A 136 18.25 3.68 -0.79
C GLY A 136 18.02 3.24 0.66
N ASN A 137 18.05 4.20 1.59
CA ASN A 137 17.86 3.94 3.01
C ASN A 137 16.44 4.12 3.52
N THR A 138 15.50 4.52 2.66
CA THR A 138 14.11 4.76 3.06
C THR A 138 13.27 3.52 2.79
N THR A 139 12.46 3.14 3.77
CA THR A 139 11.37 2.16 3.62
C THR A 139 10.05 2.88 3.91
N LEU A 140 9.05 2.67 3.06
CA LEU A 140 7.69 3.15 3.26
C LEU A 140 6.71 1.98 3.34
N PHE A 141 5.72 2.14 4.19
CA PHE A 141 4.55 1.27 4.33
C PHE A 141 3.35 2.02 3.77
N LEU A 142 2.61 1.38 2.87
CA LEU A 142 1.48 1.94 2.14
C LEU A 142 0.26 1.07 2.41
N GLU A 143 -0.75 1.62 3.08
CA GLU A 143 -2.02 0.95 3.31
C GLU A 143 -2.98 1.34 2.20
N LEU A 144 -3.71 0.38 1.61
CA LEU A 144 -4.66 0.68 0.55
C LEU A 144 -6.08 0.49 1.06
N LYS A 145 -6.93 1.50 0.87
CA LYS A 145 -8.35 1.41 1.18
C LYS A 145 -9.21 1.79 0.00
N ARG A 146 -10.10 0.88 -0.41
CA ARG A 146 -11.10 1.21 -1.41
C ARG A 146 -12.18 2.06 -0.75
N GLN A 147 -12.37 3.26 -1.27
CA GLN A 147 -13.33 4.24 -0.75
C GLN A 147 -14.71 3.60 -0.55
N LYS A 148 -15.29 3.78 0.65
CA LYS A 148 -16.62 3.27 1.06
C LYS A 148 -16.78 1.74 1.05
N LYS A 149 -15.70 0.98 0.82
CA LYS A 149 -15.73 -0.49 0.73
C LYS A 149 -14.82 -1.15 1.75
N ASP A 150 -13.81 -0.43 2.22
CA ASP A 150 -12.87 -0.91 3.24
C ASP A 150 -12.61 0.20 4.26
N ALA A 151 -12.19 -0.20 5.46
CA ALA A 151 -11.87 0.68 6.58
C ALA A 151 -10.58 0.19 7.27
N ILE A 152 -9.86 1.12 7.91
CA ILE A 152 -8.68 0.80 8.70
C ILE A 152 -9.05 -0.18 9.82
N GLN A 153 -8.23 -1.21 9.97
CA GLN A 153 -8.40 -2.25 10.99
C GLN A 153 -7.51 -1.98 12.20
N ASN A 154 -7.94 -2.40 13.39
CA ASN A 154 -7.15 -2.24 14.62
C ASN A 154 -5.75 -2.86 14.51
N THR A 155 -5.60 -3.97 13.78
CA THR A 155 -4.29 -4.61 13.57
C THR A 155 -3.31 -3.74 12.78
N GLN A 156 -3.82 -2.88 11.89
CA GLN A 156 -3.03 -1.93 11.10
C GLN A 156 -2.61 -0.72 11.95
N VAL A 157 -3.47 -0.32 12.90
CA VAL A 157 -3.16 0.69 13.92
C VAL A 157 -2.09 0.17 14.90
N GLU A 158 -2.22 -1.07 15.37
CA GLU A 158 -1.22 -1.72 16.23
C GLU A 158 0.15 -1.84 15.51
N TRP A 159 0.15 -2.16 14.21
CA TRP A 159 1.38 -2.17 13.40
C TRP A 159 2.04 -0.79 13.34
N LEU A 160 1.25 0.25 13.06
CA LEU A 160 1.75 1.63 13.06
C LEU A 160 2.32 2.02 14.42
N SER A 161 1.61 1.75 15.52
CA SER A 161 2.10 2.00 16.89
C SER A 161 3.43 1.31 17.16
N ALA A 162 3.51 0.01 16.87
CA ALA A 162 4.72 -0.79 17.08
C ALA A 162 5.90 -0.23 16.28
N ALA A 163 5.66 0.25 15.05
CA ALA A 163 6.68 0.82 14.20
C ALA A 163 7.19 2.19 14.69
N LEU A 164 6.29 3.08 15.09
CA LEU A 164 6.65 4.39 15.64
C LEU A 164 7.47 4.23 16.94
N GLU A 165 7.03 3.34 17.83
CA GLU A 165 7.79 3.01 19.04
C GLU A 165 9.14 2.33 18.77
N SER A 166 9.31 1.75 17.57
CA SER A 166 10.58 1.15 17.12
C SER A 166 11.48 2.16 16.41
N GLY A 167 11.09 3.43 16.36
CA GLY A 167 11.88 4.54 15.83
C GLY A 167 11.63 4.87 14.36
N LEU A 168 10.56 4.34 13.74
CA LEU A 168 10.06 4.88 12.48
C LEU A 168 9.28 6.17 12.75
N THR A 169 9.12 7.00 11.73
CA THR A 169 8.34 8.23 11.80
C THR A 169 7.07 8.11 10.97
N VAL A 170 6.15 9.06 11.12
CA VAL A 170 4.94 9.15 10.28
C VAL A 170 5.27 9.23 8.79
N ASP A 171 6.45 9.78 8.43
CA ASP A 171 6.87 9.88 7.03
C ASP A 171 7.27 8.51 6.42
N ASN A 172 7.39 7.46 7.24
CA ASN A 172 7.52 6.09 6.76
C ASN A 172 6.17 5.47 6.35
N PHE A 173 5.07 6.20 6.47
CA PHE A 173 3.71 5.69 6.26
C PHE A 173 2.91 6.61 5.33
N ALA A 174 2.09 6.00 4.48
CA ALA A 174 1.10 6.72 3.69
C ALA A 174 -0.16 5.88 3.47
N LEU A 175 -1.32 6.52 3.58
CA LEU A 175 -2.60 5.90 3.24
C LEU A 175 -2.91 6.21 1.77
N VAL A 176 -3.22 5.18 0.99
CA VAL A 176 -3.70 5.32 -0.38
C VAL A 176 -5.16 4.90 -0.41
N GLU A 177 -6.03 5.91 -0.35
CA GLU A 177 -7.44 5.70 -0.64
C GLU A 177 -7.63 5.64 -2.16
N TRP A 178 -8.50 4.77 -2.65
CA TRP A 178 -8.71 4.64 -4.08
C TRP A 178 -10.14 4.26 -4.46
N ASN A 179 -10.49 4.52 -5.71
CA ASN A 179 -11.72 4.05 -6.31
C ASN A 179 -11.54 3.69 -7.78
N ILE A 180 -12.53 3.00 -8.35
CA ILE A 180 -12.65 2.83 -9.79
C ILE A 180 -13.31 4.09 -10.34
N MET A 181 -12.72 4.68 -11.38
CA MET A 181 -13.32 5.81 -12.09
C MET A 181 -14.74 5.43 -12.53
N PRO A 182 -15.76 6.25 -12.24
CA PRO A 182 -17.09 6.02 -12.77
C PRO A 182 -17.00 5.95 -14.30
N ARG A 183 -17.76 5.03 -14.92
CA ARG A 183 -17.91 5.05 -16.38
C ARG A 183 -18.29 6.47 -16.78
N ALA A 184 -17.60 7.04 -17.77
CA ALA A 184 -18.15 8.17 -18.50
C ALA A 184 -19.57 7.76 -18.93
N VAL A 185 -20.58 8.45 -18.39
CA VAL A 185 -21.94 8.30 -18.87
C VAL A 185 -21.93 8.99 -20.23
N THR A 186 -21.86 8.20 -21.30
CA THR A 186 -22.17 8.71 -22.63
C THR A 186 -23.65 9.08 -22.59
N LEU A 187 -23.96 10.36 -22.40
CA LEU A 187 -25.26 10.90 -22.76
C LEU A 187 -25.30 10.87 -24.29
N GLU A 188 -25.72 9.74 -24.86
CA GLU A 188 -26.28 9.73 -26.20
C GLU A 188 -27.53 10.60 -26.14
N LYS A 189 -27.37 11.88 -26.50
CA LYS A 189 -28.51 12.71 -26.89
C LYS A 189 -28.98 12.12 -28.21
N GLU A 190 -30.08 11.38 -28.14
CA GLU A 190 -30.92 11.09 -29.30
C GLU A 190 -31.23 12.41 -30.01
N LEU A 191 -30.84 12.49 -31.28
CA LEU A 191 -31.27 13.49 -32.26
C LEU A 191 -32.35 12.86 -33.14
#